data_AF-A0A8X7UA59-F1
#
_entry.id   AF-A0A8X7UA59-F1
#
_cell.length_a   1.000
_cell.length_b   1.000
_cell.length_c   1.000
_cell.angle_alpha   90.00
_cell.angle_beta   90.00
_cell.angle_gamma   90.00
#
_symmetry.space_group_name_H-M   'P 1'
#
loop_
_entity.id
_entity.type
_entity.pdbx_description
1 polymer ?
#
loop_
_entity_poly.entity_id
_entity_poly.type
_entity_poly.pdbx_seq_one_letter_code
_entity_poly.pdbx_strand_id
1 'polypeptide(L)'
;MELLEILGSIINGFALPLKEEHKLFLVRALIPLHKPKCASVYYQQLSYCIVQFVEKDFKLADCIIRGLLKYWPVTNSSKEVMFLGELEEVLEATQAAEFQRCMVPLFRQIARCLNSSHFQVAERALFLWNNDHLRNLITQNHKVIMPIVFPALERNTRGHWNQAVKTLTLNVRKVFSDVDQALFDECLAKFQVEEENKTELKANRERTWKRLEDLAASKTNEAELVPRFVSSVNLASSSESSG
;
A
#
# COMPACT_ATOMS: atom_id res chain seq x y z
N MET A 1 -18.69 -21.91 -0.16
CA MET A 1 -18.64 -21.90 -1.63
C MET A 1 -20.06 -21.96 -2.19
N GLU A 2 -20.77 -23.09 -2.01
CA GLU A 2 -22.16 -23.29 -2.49
C GLU A 2 -23.13 -22.17 -2.05
N LEU A 3 -23.06 -21.71 -0.81
CA LEU A 3 -23.91 -20.61 -0.34
C LEU A 3 -23.70 -19.30 -1.11
N LEU A 4 -22.45 -18.98 -1.49
CA LEU A 4 -22.15 -17.74 -2.23
C LEU A 4 -22.63 -17.84 -3.68
N GLU A 5 -22.65 -19.04 -4.27
CA GLU A 5 -23.22 -19.26 -5.60
C GLU A 5 -24.73 -19.00 -5.63
N ILE A 6 -25.44 -19.52 -4.62
CA ILE A 6 -26.87 -19.23 -4.44
C ILE A 6 -27.09 -17.73 -4.20
N LEU A 7 -26.27 -17.10 -3.34
CA LEU A 7 -26.36 -15.66 -3.07
C LEU A 7 -26.12 -14.83 -4.33
N GLY A 8 -25.18 -15.19 -5.19
CA GLY A 8 -24.94 -14.51 -6.46
C GLY A 8 -26.18 -14.48 -7.34
N SER A 9 -26.86 -15.63 -7.46
CA SER A 9 -28.13 -15.72 -8.19
C SER A 9 -29.25 -14.87 -7.56
N ILE A 10 -29.32 -14.84 -6.23
CA ILE A 10 -30.28 -13.99 -5.50
C ILE A 10 -30.00 -12.50 -5.73
N ILE A 11 -28.74 -12.07 -5.66
CA ILE A 11 -28.33 -10.67 -5.88
C ILE A 11 -28.69 -10.24 -7.31
N ASN A 12 -28.46 -11.11 -8.29
CA ASN A 12 -28.86 -10.83 -9.67
C ASN A 12 -30.39 -10.69 -9.81
N GLY A 13 -31.18 -11.35 -8.96
CA GLY A 13 -32.63 -11.20 -8.90
C GLY A 13 -33.15 -9.96 -8.15
N PHE A 14 -32.30 -9.14 -7.56
CA PHE A 14 -32.77 -7.97 -6.80
C PHE A 14 -33.49 -6.95 -7.67
N ALA A 15 -34.65 -6.51 -7.19
CA ALA A 15 -35.40 -5.38 -7.76
C ALA A 15 -34.66 -4.06 -7.49
N LEU A 16 -34.82 -3.11 -8.42
CA LEU A 16 -34.30 -1.76 -8.30
C LEU A 16 -35.42 -0.78 -7.90
N PRO A 17 -35.14 0.22 -7.04
CA PRO A 17 -33.86 0.49 -6.37
C PRO A 17 -33.52 -0.56 -5.30
N LEU A 18 -32.23 -0.81 -5.09
CA LEU A 18 -31.77 -1.73 -4.05
C LEU A 18 -32.25 -1.28 -2.67
N LYS A 19 -32.83 -2.22 -1.92
CA LYS A 19 -33.23 -2.01 -0.53
C LYS A 19 -32.01 -1.77 0.37
N GLU A 20 -32.21 -0.99 1.43
CA GLU A 20 -31.15 -0.66 2.37
C GLU A 20 -30.57 -1.90 3.07
N GLU A 21 -31.40 -2.90 3.35
CA GLU A 21 -30.95 -4.17 3.91
C GLU A 21 -29.94 -4.91 3.03
N HIS A 22 -30.08 -4.82 1.69
CA HIS A 22 -29.12 -5.42 0.75
C HIS A 22 -27.80 -4.66 0.76
N LYS A 23 -27.85 -3.33 0.87
CA LYS A 23 -26.64 -2.48 0.99
C LYS A 23 -25.90 -2.73 2.30
N LEU A 24 -26.63 -2.88 3.40
CA LEU A 24 -26.07 -3.28 4.69
C LEU A 24 -25.44 -4.67 4.63
N PHE A 25 -26.08 -5.62 3.95
CA PHE A 25 -25.53 -6.97 3.74
C PHE A 25 -24.20 -6.92 2.99
N LEU A 26 -24.10 -6.16 1.89
CA LEU A 26 -22.84 -5.94 1.17
C LEU A 26 -21.74 -5.42 2.11
N VAL A 27 -22.00 -4.34 2.83
CA VAL A 27 -20.99 -3.65 3.65
C VAL A 27 -20.59 -4.44 4.90
N ARG A 28 -21.55 -5.13 5.54
CA ARG A 28 -21.33 -5.80 6.83
C ARG A 28 -21.00 -7.28 6.71
N ALA A 29 -21.37 -7.94 5.61
CA ALA A 29 -21.12 -9.37 5.42
C ALA A 29 -20.15 -9.62 4.24
N LEU A 30 -20.53 -9.24 3.02
CA LEU A 30 -19.76 -9.63 1.83
C LEU A 30 -18.35 -9.01 1.78
N ILE A 31 -18.22 -7.71 1.98
CA ILE A 31 -16.90 -7.06 1.99
C ILE A 31 -15.99 -7.67 3.09
N PRO A 32 -16.43 -7.83 4.35
CA PRO A 32 -15.62 -8.51 5.37
C PRO A 32 -15.25 -9.98 5.10
N LEU A 33 -15.97 -10.71 4.23
CA LEU A 33 -15.60 -12.07 3.84
C LEU A 33 -14.28 -12.16 3.08
N HIS A 34 -13.71 -11.03 2.66
CA HIS A 34 -12.35 -10.97 2.12
C HIS A 34 -11.28 -11.07 3.20
N LYS A 35 -11.60 -10.88 4.48
CA LYS A 35 -10.60 -10.85 5.57
C LYS A 35 -9.95 -12.22 5.87
N PRO A 36 -10.67 -13.35 5.96
CA PRO A 36 -10.09 -14.65 6.34
C PRO A 36 -8.94 -15.10 5.43
N LYS A 37 -8.00 -15.87 5.99
CA LYS A 37 -6.85 -16.40 5.23
C LYS A 37 -7.26 -17.39 4.14
N CYS A 38 -8.32 -18.16 4.39
CA CYS A 38 -8.88 -19.15 3.47
C CYS A 38 -9.81 -18.55 2.40
N ALA A 39 -9.83 -17.22 2.23
CA ALA A 39 -10.70 -16.57 1.25
C ALA A 39 -10.53 -17.11 -0.17
N SER A 40 -9.35 -17.65 -0.51
CA SER A 40 -9.10 -18.27 -1.81
C SER A 40 -10.06 -19.42 -2.14
N VAL A 41 -10.58 -20.13 -1.14
CA VAL A 41 -11.48 -21.29 -1.32
C VAL A 41 -12.83 -20.90 -1.92
N TYR A 42 -13.26 -19.65 -1.71
CA TYR A 42 -14.58 -19.16 -2.13
C TYR A 42 -14.53 -17.85 -2.91
N TYR A 43 -13.32 -17.44 -3.29
CA TYR A 43 -13.06 -16.11 -3.85
C TYR A 43 -13.82 -15.86 -5.15
N GLN A 44 -13.86 -16.84 -6.08
CA GLN A 44 -14.56 -16.64 -7.35
C GLN A 44 -16.05 -16.31 -7.14
N GLN A 45 -16.72 -17.05 -6.26
CA GLN A 45 -18.13 -16.82 -5.96
C GLN A 45 -18.34 -15.51 -5.20
N LEU A 46 -17.38 -15.11 -4.35
CA LEU A 46 -17.43 -13.83 -3.64
C LEU A 46 -17.24 -12.65 -4.60
N SER A 47 -16.23 -12.69 -5.49
CA SER A 47 -15.98 -11.69 -6.54
C SER A 47 -17.23 -11.49 -7.39
N TYR A 48 -17.84 -12.58 -7.84
CA TYR A 48 -19.10 -12.55 -8.59
C TYR A 48 -20.19 -11.79 -7.82
N CYS A 49 -20.41 -12.10 -6.53
CA CYS A 49 -21.40 -11.38 -5.73
C CYS A 49 -21.09 -9.88 -5.64
N ILE A 50 -19.83 -9.50 -5.45
CA ILE A 50 -19.40 -8.10 -5.33
C ILE A 50 -19.63 -7.34 -6.64
N VAL A 51 -19.23 -7.91 -7.78
CA VAL A 51 -19.43 -7.30 -9.11
C VAL A 51 -20.92 -7.14 -9.41
N GLN A 52 -21.76 -8.14 -9.11
CA GLN A 52 -23.21 -8.04 -9.29
C GLN A 52 -23.83 -6.87 -8.51
N PHE A 53 -23.31 -6.54 -7.32
CA PHE A 53 -23.79 -5.36 -6.57
C PHE A 53 -23.48 -4.05 -7.29
N VAL A 54 -22.30 -3.93 -7.91
CA VAL A 54 -21.90 -2.74 -8.68
C VAL A 54 -22.76 -2.62 -9.94
N GLU A 55 -23.01 -3.73 -10.64
CA GLU A 55 -23.88 -3.74 -11.83
C GLU A 55 -25.33 -3.30 -11.51
N LYS A 56 -25.83 -3.66 -10.32
CA LYS A 56 -27.17 -3.25 -9.87
C LYS A 56 -27.24 -1.79 -9.46
N ASP A 57 -26.22 -1.27 -8.80
CA ASP A 57 -26.12 0.13 -8.37
C ASP A 57 -24.67 0.58 -8.39
N PHE A 58 -24.26 1.25 -9.47
CA PHE A 58 -22.88 1.68 -9.69
C PHE A 58 -22.35 2.60 -8.58
N LYS A 59 -23.24 3.27 -7.81
CA LYS A 59 -22.87 4.13 -6.68
C LYS A 59 -22.23 3.37 -5.53
N LEU A 60 -22.34 2.04 -5.52
CA LEU A 60 -21.70 1.17 -4.54
C LEU A 60 -20.21 0.94 -4.83
N ALA A 61 -19.70 1.29 -6.01
CA ALA A 61 -18.30 1.09 -6.37
C ALA A 61 -17.33 1.75 -5.37
N ASP A 62 -17.56 3.01 -4.98
CA ASP A 62 -16.70 3.72 -4.01
C ASP A 62 -16.62 2.98 -2.67
N CYS A 63 -17.75 2.47 -2.16
CA CYS A 63 -17.79 1.78 -0.87
C CYS A 63 -17.10 0.40 -0.95
N ILE A 64 -17.29 -0.32 -2.05
CA ILE A 64 -16.67 -1.62 -2.32
C ILE A 64 -15.15 -1.47 -2.43
N ILE A 65 -14.68 -0.56 -3.29
CA ILE A 65 -13.24 -0.34 -3.51
C ILE A 65 -12.57 0.05 -2.19
N ARG A 66 -13.16 0.96 -1.41
CA ARG A 66 -12.63 1.32 -0.09
C ARG A 66 -12.64 0.15 0.89
N GLY A 67 -13.65 -0.71 0.81
CA GLY A 67 -13.75 -1.95 1.58
C GLY A 67 -12.63 -2.94 1.26
N LEU A 68 -12.34 -3.17 -0.02
CA LEU A 68 -11.23 -4.01 -0.48
C LEU A 68 -9.88 -3.43 -0.05
N LEU A 69 -9.68 -2.12 -0.23
CA LEU A 69 -8.46 -1.43 0.20
C LEU A 69 -8.26 -1.52 1.73
N LYS A 70 -9.33 -1.51 2.53
CA LYS A 70 -9.25 -1.68 3.99
C LYS A 70 -8.74 -3.08 4.38
N TYR A 71 -9.07 -4.11 3.60
CA TYR A 71 -8.67 -5.50 3.86
C TYR A 71 -7.52 -5.99 2.97
N TRP A 72 -6.79 -5.05 2.36
CA TRP A 72 -5.72 -5.38 1.42
C TRP A 72 -4.68 -6.33 2.03
N PRO A 73 -4.37 -7.48 1.39
CA PRO A 73 -3.38 -8.42 1.89
C PRO A 73 -1.97 -7.84 1.79
N VAL A 74 -1.24 -7.81 2.91
CA VAL A 74 0.15 -7.32 2.95
C VAL A 74 1.16 -8.47 3.06
N THR A 75 0.74 -9.63 3.56
CA THR A 75 1.64 -10.77 3.85
C THR A 75 1.30 -12.02 3.04
N ASN A 76 0.40 -11.94 2.06
CA ASN A 76 -0.02 -13.06 1.23
C ASN A 76 -0.14 -12.60 -0.23
N SER A 77 0.93 -12.80 -1.00
CA SER A 77 1.03 -12.32 -2.39
C SER A 77 0.01 -12.98 -3.31
N SER A 78 -0.31 -14.26 -3.13
CA SER A 78 -1.34 -14.93 -3.92
C SER A 78 -2.71 -14.27 -3.71
N LYS A 79 -3.05 -13.95 -2.46
CA LYS A 79 -4.30 -13.24 -2.15
C LYS A 79 -4.27 -11.79 -2.64
N GLU A 80 -3.11 -11.13 -2.63
CA GLU A 80 -2.95 -9.80 -3.21
C GLU A 80 -3.20 -9.80 -4.74
N VAL A 81 -2.69 -10.81 -5.46
CA VAL A 81 -2.98 -11.02 -6.90
C VAL A 81 -4.48 -11.23 -7.14
N MET A 82 -5.15 -11.98 -6.25
CA MET A 82 -6.60 -12.14 -6.32
C MET A 82 -7.31 -10.79 -6.12
N PHE A 83 -6.97 -10.03 -5.08
CA PHE A 83 -7.56 -8.70 -4.88
C PHE A 83 -7.38 -7.75 -6.07
N LEU A 84 -6.23 -7.79 -6.75
CA LEU A 84 -6.02 -7.02 -7.99
C LEU A 84 -6.96 -7.47 -9.12
N GLY A 85 -7.31 -8.76 -9.16
CA GLY A 85 -8.28 -9.33 -10.08
C GLY A 85 -9.71 -8.82 -9.85
N GLU A 86 -10.24 -8.99 -8.65
CA GLU A 86 -11.57 -8.50 -8.30
C GLU A 86 -11.67 -6.98 -8.43
N LEU A 87 -10.60 -6.27 -8.07
CA LEU A 87 -10.54 -4.82 -8.24
C LEU A 87 -10.66 -4.40 -9.71
N GLU A 88 -10.05 -5.15 -10.64
CA GLU A 88 -10.21 -4.91 -12.08
C GLU A 88 -11.67 -5.13 -12.51
N GLU A 89 -12.29 -6.25 -12.12
CA GLU A 89 -13.69 -6.55 -12.44
C GLU A 89 -14.65 -5.48 -11.89
N VAL A 90 -14.43 -5.02 -10.66
CA VAL A 90 -15.21 -3.93 -10.05
C VAL A 90 -15.02 -2.62 -10.81
N LEU A 91 -13.79 -2.30 -11.21
CA LEU A 91 -13.49 -1.08 -11.97
C LEU A 91 -14.08 -1.13 -13.39
N GLU A 92 -14.17 -2.31 -14.01
CA GLU A 92 -14.85 -2.52 -15.30
C GLU A 92 -16.32 -2.09 -15.23
N ALA A 93 -17.01 -2.44 -14.15
CA ALA A 93 -18.40 -2.06 -13.91
C ALA A 93 -18.58 -0.62 -13.36
N THR A 94 -17.49 0.10 -13.11
CA THR A 94 -17.52 1.42 -12.45
C THR A 94 -17.66 2.58 -13.46
N GLN A 95 -18.51 3.55 -13.15
CA GLN A 95 -18.65 4.79 -13.92
C GLN A 95 -17.61 5.85 -13.51
N ALA A 96 -17.27 6.75 -14.43
CA ALA A 96 -16.25 7.79 -14.23
C ALA A 96 -16.46 8.65 -12.96
N ALA A 97 -17.71 9.01 -12.64
CA ALA A 97 -18.03 9.81 -11.45
C ALA A 97 -17.69 9.08 -10.14
N GLU A 98 -17.97 7.78 -10.05
CA GLU A 98 -17.66 7.00 -8.85
C GLU A 98 -16.17 6.67 -8.77
N PHE A 99 -15.52 6.42 -9.91
CA PHE A 99 -14.06 6.25 -9.99
C PHE A 99 -13.31 7.46 -9.41
N GLN A 100 -13.72 8.67 -9.76
CA GLN A 100 -13.10 9.91 -9.25
C GLN A 100 -13.17 10.03 -7.72
N ARG A 101 -14.18 9.44 -7.08
CA ARG A 101 -14.33 9.47 -5.61
C ARG A 101 -13.31 8.58 -4.90
N CYS A 102 -12.83 7.52 -5.55
CA CYS A 102 -11.90 6.55 -4.95
C CYS A 102 -10.51 6.48 -5.61
N MET A 103 -10.28 7.16 -6.75
CA MET A 103 -9.03 7.02 -7.52
C MET A 103 -7.77 7.33 -6.71
N VAL A 104 -7.79 8.32 -5.81
CA VAL A 104 -6.61 8.71 -5.03
C VAL A 104 -6.15 7.59 -4.08
N PRO A 105 -6.98 7.08 -3.14
CA PRO A 105 -6.57 5.96 -2.30
C PRO A 105 -6.32 4.66 -3.09
N LEU A 106 -7.08 4.43 -4.17
CA LEU A 106 -6.88 3.31 -5.08
C LEU A 106 -5.46 3.31 -5.68
N PHE A 107 -5.07 4.38 -6.37
CA PHE A 107 -3.79 4.43 -7.06
C PHE A 107 -2.59 4.54 -6.12
N ARG A 108 -2.78 4.99 -4.87
CA ARG A 108 -1.74 4.84 -3.84
C ARG A 108 -1.49 3.38 -3.50
N GLN A 109 -2.53 2.55 -3.45
CA GLN A 109 -2.35 1.11 -3.24
C GLN A 109 -1.76 0.43 -4.47
N ILE A 110 -2.24 0.75 -5.67
CA ILE A 110 -1.65 0.25 -6.93
C ILE A 110 -0.16 0.61 -7.01
N ALA A 111 0.23 1.86 -6.68
CA ALA A 111 1.64 2.26 -6.66
C ALA A 111 2.50 1.39 -5.73
N ARG A 112 1.97 0.92 -4.59
CA ARG A 112 2.67 -0.03 -3.72
C ARG A 112 2.80 -1.40 -4.38
N CYS A 113 1.74 -1.90 -5.02
CA CYS A 113 1.76 -3.17 -5.75
C CYS A 113 2.76 -3.13 -6.92
N LEU A 114 2.85 -2.01 -7.64
CA LEU A 114 3.84 -1.80 -8.71
C LEU A 114 5.26 -2.00 -8.19
N ASN A 115 5.60 -1.46 -7.00
CA ASN A 115 6.92 -1.63 -6.38
C ASN A 115 7.06 -2.91 -5.54
N SER A 116 6.12 -3.85 -5.62
CA SER A 116 6.25 -5.13 -4.93
C SER A 116 7.47 -5.91 -5.43
N SER A 117 8.25 -6.48 -4.51
CA SER A 117 9.35 -7.38 -4.87
C SER A 117 8.85 -8.72 -5.42
N HIS A 118 7.58 -9.05 -5.18
CA HIS A 118 6.95 -10.26 -5.69
C HIS A 118 6.45 -10.01 -7.11
N PHE A 119 7.13 -10.60 -8.11
CA PHE A 119 6.90 -10.26 -9.51
C PHE A 119 5.45 -10.42 -9.96
N GLN A 120 4.73 -11.47 -9.52
CA GLN A 120 3.32 -11.68 -9.92
C GLN A 120 2.40 -10.55 -9.45
N VAL A 121 2.70 -9.90 -8.32
CA VAL A 121 1.91 -8.78 -7.81
C VAL A 121 2.17 -7.54 -8.68
N ALA A 122 3.45 -7.22 -8.92
CA ALA A 122 3.83 -6.08 -9.75
C ALA A 122 3.33 -6.23 -11.19
N GLU A 123 3.49 -7.42 -11.78
CA GLU A 123 2.99 -7.78 -13.10
C GLU A 123 1.46 -7.64 -13.17
N ARG A 124 0.72 -8.24 -12.24
CA ARG A 124 -0.75 -8.15 -12.21
C ARG A 124 -1.25 -6.72 -12.09
N ALA A 125 -0.57 -5.88 -11.33
CA ALA A 125 -0.88 -4.47 -11.18
C ALA A 125 -0.58 -3.66 -12.46
N LEU A 126 0.52 -3.96 -13.16
CA LEU A 126 0.84 -3.34 -14.45
C LEU A 126 -0.17 -3.73 -15.54
N PHE A 127 -0.68 -4.95 -15.50
CA PHE A 127 -1.69 -5.43 -16.45
C PHE A 127 -3.02 -4.66 -16.41
N LEU A 128 -3.31 -3.90 -15.34
CA LEU A 128 -4.49 -3.02 -15.28
C LEU A 128 -4.55 -2.00 -16.44
N TRP A 129 -3.40 -1.62 -17.02
CA TRP A 129 -3.33 -0.72 -18.18
C TRP A 129 -3.67 -1.37 -19.52
N ASN A 130 -3.80 -2.70 -19.57
CA ASN A 130 -4.20 -3.43 -20.77
C ASN A 130 -5.72 -3.53 -20.91
N ASN A 131 -6.46 -3.25 -19.85
CA ASN A 131 -7.90 -3.15 -19.88
C ASN A 131 -8.30 -1.78 -20.45
N ASP A 132 -9.06 -1.77 -21.55
CA ASP A 132 -9.41 -0.55 -22.28
C ASP A 132 -10.25 0.42 -21.45
N HIS A 133 -11.21 -0.08 -20.66
CA HIS A 133 -12.06 0.77 -19.82
C HIS A 133 -11.24 1.42 -18.70
N LEU A 134 -10.45 0.64 -17.98
CA LEU A 134 -9.56 1.15 -16.93
C LEU A 134 -8.54 2.13 -17.49
N ARG A 135 -7.92 1.79 -18.63
CA ARG A 135 -6.98 2.68 -19.34
C ARG A 135 -7.64 4.02 -19.68
N ASN A 136 -8.89 4.01 -20.15
CA ASN A 136 -9.63 5.24 -20.45
C ASN A 136 -9.90 6.06 -19.18
N LEU A 137 -10.34 5.43 -18.08
CA LEU A 137 -10.52 6.10 -16.78
C LEU A 137 -9.21 6.70 -16.27
N ILE A 138 -8.09 5.98 -16.38
CA ILE A 138 -6.76 6.44 -15.98
C ILE A 138 -6.34 7.65 -16.82
N THR A 139 -6.50 7.55 -18.14
CA THR A 139 -6.09 8.60 -19.09
C THR A 139 -6.89 9.88 -18.88
N GLN A 140 -8.20 9.79 -18.66
CA GLN A 140 -9.05 10.96 -18.38
C GLN A 140 -8.68 11.66 -17.05
N ASN A 141 -8.11 10.92 -16.10
CA ASN A 141 -7.74 11.43 -14.78
C ASN A 141 -6.21 11.50 -14.56
N HIS A 142 -5.42 11.52 -15.64
CA HIS A 142 -3.96 11.44 -15.59
C HIS A 142 -3.32 12.53 -14.73
N LYS A 143 -3.89 13.74 -14.69
CA LYS A 143 -3.40 14.87 -13.87
C LYS A 143 -3.31 14.54 -12.39
N VAL A 144 -4.16 13.64 -11.89
CA VAL A 144 -4.14 13.18 -10.50
C VAL A 144 -3.40 11.86 -10.37
N ILE A 145 -3.62 10.92 -11.30
CA ILE A 145 -3.09 9.56 -11.20
C ILE A 145 -1.59 9.50 -11.49
N MET A 146 -1.13 10.18 -12.54
CA MET A 146 0.26 10.13 -12.99
C MET A 146 1.22 10.53 -11.87
N PRO A 147 1.07 11.67 -11.16
CA PRO A 147 1.97 12.03 -10.05
C PRO A 147 1.98 11.00 -8.91
N ILE A 148 0.89 10.26 -8.68
CA ILE A 148 0.80 9.24 -7.63
C ILE A 148 1.61 7.99 -7.98
N VAL A 149 1.50 7.51 -9.23
CA VAL A 149 2.15 6.25 -9.66
C VAL A 149 3.56 6.47 -10.20
N PHE A 150 3.88 7.68 -10.66
CA PHE A 150 5.14 7.97 -11.34
C PHE A 150 6.39 7.58 -10.53
N PRO A 151 6.50 7.90 -9.21
CA PRO A 151 7.65 7.47 -8.43
C PRO A 151 7.82 5.95 -8.38
N ALA A 152 6.72 5.20 -8.42
CA ALA A 152 6.77 3.75 -8.44
C ALA A 152 7.28 3.22 -9.79
N LEU A 153 6.79 3.79 -10.90
CA LEU A 153 7.26 3.43 -12.25
C LEU A 153 8.76 3.71 -12.41
N GLU A 154 9.25 4.87 -11.96
CA GLU A 154 10.68 5.21 -12.04
C GLU A 154 11.56 4.23 -11.26
N ARG A 155 11.22 3.95 -9.99
CA ARG A 155 11.97 2.99 -9.16
C ARG A 155 12.00 1.60 -9.79
N ASN A 156 10.89 1.15 -10.36
CA ASN A 156 10.84 -0.13 -11.06
C ASN A 156 11.78 -0.18 -12.26
N THR A 157 11.78 0.86 -13.09
CA THR A 157 12.67 0.88 -14.26
C THR A 157 14.15 0.89 -13.88
N ARG A 158 14.51 1.54 -12.76
CA ARG A 158 15.89 1.60 -12.27
C ARG A 158 16.36 0.28 -11.65
N GLY A 159 15.48 -0.46 -10.97
CA GLY A 159 15.96 -1.50 -10.04
C GLY A 159 15.09 -2.73 -9.83
N HIS A 160 13.97 -2.91 -10.56
CA HIS A 160 13.21 -4.16 -10.42
C HIS A 160 14.06 -5.36 -10.89
N TRP A 161 14.03 -6.50 -10.21
CA TRP A 161 14.90 -7.63 -10.57
C TRP A 161 14.38 -8.42 -11.78
N ASN A 162 13.06 -8.48 -11.96
CA ASN A 162 12.40 -9.21 -13.05
C ASN A 162 12.31 -8.37 -14.34
N GLN A 163 12.76 -8.93 -15.46
CA GLN A 163 12.82 -8.24 -16.74
C GLN A 163 11.43 -8.00 -17.37
N ALA A 164 10.48 -8.93 -17.24
CA ALA A 164 9.13 -8.76 -17.77
C ALA A 164 8.42 -7.57 -17.09
N VAL A 165 8.56 -7.46 -15.76
CA VAL A 165 8.05 -6.32 -14.99
C VAL A 165 8.68 -4.99 -15.47
N LYS A 166 9.99 -4.96 -15.77
CA LYS A 166 10.62 -3.75 -16.35
C LYS A 166 10.00 -3.38 -17.70
N THR A 167 9.83 -4.35 -18.60
CA THR A 167 9.23 -4.13 -19.91
C THR A 167 7.79 -3.60 -19.79
N LEU A 168 6.96 -4.22 -18.96
CA LEU A 168 5.60 -3.76 -18.68
C LEU A 168 5.59 -2.35 -18.06
N THR A 169 6.54 -2.05 -17.16
CA THR A 169 6.68 -0.71 -16.58
C THR A 169 7.00 0.33 -17.65
N LEU A 170 7.90 0.02 -18.60
CA LEU A 170 8.21 0.92 -19.71
C LEU A 170 7.00 1.16 -20.62
N ASN A 171 6.20 0.13 -20.87
CA ASN A 171 4.95 0.27 -21.62
C ASN A 171 3.99 1.24 -20.93
N VAL A 172 3.77 1.09 -19.62
CA VAL A 172 2.91 2.00 -18.83
C VAL A 172 3.47 3.42 -18.81
N ARG A 173 4.80 3.60 -18.69
CA ARG A 173 5.44 4.92 -18.79
C ARG A 173 5.15 5.57 -20.15
N LYS A 174 5.27 4.80 -21.23
CA LYS A 174 4.95 5.26 -22.58
C LYS A 174 3.50 5.73 -22.70
N VAL A 175 2.55 5.02 -22.09
CA VAL A 175 1.15 5.47 -22.03
C VAL A 175 1.04 6.87 -21.45
N PHE A 176 1.71 7.12 -20.32
CA PHE A 176 1.64 8.42 -19.67
C PHE A 176 2.34 9.53 -20.45
N SER A 177 3.49 9.26 -21.06
CA SER A 177 4.19 10.25 -21.91
C SER A 177 3.37 10.60 -23.16
N ASP A 178 2.72 9.59 -23.78
CA ASP A 178 1.88 9.79 -24.97
C ASP A 178 0.63 10.62 -24.64
N VAL A 179 0.15 10.57 -23.39
CA VAL A 179 -1.03 11.34 -22.91
C VAL A 179 -0.68 12.79 -22.59
N ASP A 180 0.38 13.03 -21.82
CA ASP A 180 0.81 14.37 -21.44
C ASP A 180 2.32 14.38 -21.13
N GLN A 181 3.11 14.71 -22.16
CA GLN A 181 4.57 14.80 -22.06
C GLN A 181 5.03 15.88 -21.06
N ALA A 182 4.33 17.01 -20.98
CA ALA A 182 4.72 18.11 -20.11
C ALA A 182 4.56 17.72 -18.63
N LEU A 183 3.43 17.10 -18.29
CA LEU A 183 3.22 16.58 -16.93
C LEU A 183 4.18 15.44 -16.60
N PHE A 184 4.50 14.59 -17.58
CA PHE A 184 5.47 13.51 -17.40
C PHE A 184 6.86 14.07 -17.02
N ASP A 185 7.33 15.09 -17.74
CA ASP A 185 8.61 15.75 -17.47
C ASP A 185 8.61 16.48 -16.11
N GLU A 186 7.49 17.12 -15.74
CA GLU A 186 7.32 17.72 -14.42
C GLU A 186 7.41 16.66 -13.30
N CYS A 187 6.75 15.51 -13.47
CA CYS A 187 6.83 14.41 -12.52
C CYS A 187 8.24 13.84 -12.41
N LEU A 188 8.98 13.76 -13.53
CA LEU A 188 10.37 13.32 -13.56
C LEU A 188 11.27 14.27 -12.76
N ALA A 189 11.16 15.57 -13.00
CA ALA A 189 11.93 16.58 -12.28
C ALA A 189 11.63 16.55 -10.77
N LYS A 190 10.34 16.50 -10.40
CA LYS A 190 9.92 16.38 -8.99
C LYS A 190 10.48 15.12 -8.32
N PHE A 191 10.43 13.99 -9.01
CA PHE A 191 10.97 12.73 -8.50
C PHE A 191 12.48 12.79 -8.24
N GLN A 192 13.25 13.41 -9.15
CA GLN A 192 14.70 13.57 -8.97
C GLN A 192 15.02 14.38 -7.72
N VAL A 193 14.37 15.55 -7.55
CA VAL A 193 14.52 16.40 -6.37
C VAL A 193 14.14 15.66 -5.08
N GLU A 194 13.04 14.91 -5.09
CA GLU A 194 12.62 14.12 -3.93
C GLU A 194 13.61 13.02 -3.55
N GLU A 195 14.23 12.35 -4.52
CA GLU A 195 15.21 11.28 -4.25
C GLU A 195 16.55 11.86 -3.74
N GLU A 196 16.97 13.02 -4.25
CA GLU A 196 18.12 13.77 -3.70
C GLU A 196 17.87 14.16 -2.25
N ASN A 197 16.72 14.78 -1.97
CA ASN A 197 16.33 15.15 -0.61
C ASN A 197 16.26 13.96 0.35
N LYS A 198 15.73 12.80 -0.10
CA LYS A 198 15.72 11.57 0.71
C LYS A 198 17.12 11.07 1.01
N THR A 199 18.02 11.14 0.04
CA THR A 199 19.41 10.74 0.19
C THR A 199 20.13 11.65 1.19
N GLU A 200 19.93 12.96 1.08
CA GLU A 200 20.49 13.94 2.03
C GLU A 200 19.94 13.74 3.45
N LEU A 201 18.62 13.54 3.59
CA LEU A 201 17.99 13.26 4.89
C LEU A 201 18.55 11.98 5.52
N LYS A 202 18.80 10.94 4.73
CA LYS A 202 19.41 9.70 5.20
C LYS A 202 20.84 9.94 5.69
N ALA A 203 21.65 10.67 4.92
CA ALA A 203 23.00 11.04 5.32
C ALA A 203 23.02 11.90 6.59
N ASN A 204 22.08 12.83 6.75
CA ASN A 204 21.93 13.63 7.97
C ASN A 204 21.60 12.78 9.19
N ARG A 205 20.70 11.81 9.03
CA ARG A 205 20.38 10.84 10.09
C ARG A 205 21.60 10.01 10.48
N GLU A 206 22.34 9.47 9.51
CA GLU A 206 23.56 8.69 9.75
C GLU A 206 24.64 9.52 10.47
N ARG A 207 24.86 10.77 10.05
CA ARG A 207 25.77 11.69 10.75
C ARG A 207 25.36 11.97 12.20
N THR A 208 24.06 12.14 12.43
CA THR A 208 23.52 12.39 13.77
C THR A 208 23.68 11.15 14.66
N TRP A 209 23.39 9.96 14.14
CA TRP A 209 23.57 8.69 14.86
C TRP A 209 25.04 8.45 15.22
N LYS A 210 25.96 8.66 14.28
CA LYS A 210 27.39 8.51 14.54
C LYS A 210 27.89 9.44 15.65
N ARG A 211 27.44 10.70 15.64
CA ARG A 211 27.77 11.64 16.72
C ARG A 211 27.22 11.20 18.08
N LEU A 212 26.04 10.59 18.13
CA LEU A 212 25.48 10.04 19.38
C LEU A 212 26.28 8.83 19.88
N GLU A 213 26.70 7.95 18.98
CA GLU A 213 27.57 6.81 19.30
C GLU A 213 28.93 7.26 19.86
N ASP A 214 29.57 8.25 19.23
CA ASP A 214 30.85 8.82 19.69
C ASP A 214 30.72 9.47 21.09
N LEU A 215 29.61 10.18 21.34
CA LEU A 215 29.30 10.77 22.65
C LEU A 215 29.01 9.71 23.72
N ALA A 216 28.38 8.59 23.34
CA ALA A 216 28.14 7.48 24.26
C ALA A 216 29.44 6.73 24.61
N ALA A 217 30.30 6.49 23.61
CA ALA A 217 31.60 5.84 23.80
C ALA A 217 32.54 6.66 24.69
N SER A 218 32.60 7.97 24.50
CA SER A 218 33.42 8.88 25.33
C SER A 218 32.96 8.94 26.79
N LYS A 219 31.65 8.96 27.07
CA LYS A 219 31.13 8.92 28.44
C LYS A 219 31.37 7.60 29.16
N THR A 220 31.40 6.48 28.42
CA THR A 220 31.71 5.17 28.99
C THR A 220 33.17 5.10 29.43
N ASN A 221 34.08 5.71 28.66
CA ASN A 221 35.50 5.83 29.03
C ASN A 221 35.73 6.77 30.22
N GLU A 222 34.93 7.84 30.40
CA GLU A 222 35.01 8.71 31.58
C GLU A 222 34.50 8.04 32.86
N ALA A 223 33.52 7.13 32.76
CA ALA A 223 32.98 6.41 33.92
C ALA A 223 33.97 5.37 34.50
N GLU A 224 34.94 4.88 33.72
CA GLU A 224 36.03 4.01 34.19
C GLU A 224 37.20 4.77 34.84
N LEU A 225 37.25 6.10 34.70
CA LEU A 225 38.35 6.96 35.19
C LEU A 225 38.08 7.63 36.54
N VAL A 226 36.94 7.39 37.19
CA VAL A 226 36.72 7.85 38.58
C VAL A 226 37.52 6.95 39.53
N PRO A 227 38.56 7.44 40.21
CA PRO A 227 39.26 6.65 41.22
C PRO A 227 38.25 6.34 42.33
N ARG A 228 38.07 5.06 42.64
CA ARG A 228 37.37 4.64 43.87
C ARG A 228 38.04 5.35 45.05
N PHE A 229 37.41 6.41 45.54
CA PHE A 229 37.82 7.08 46.77
C PHE A 229 37.76 6.03 47.88
N VAL A 230 38.94 5.59 48.32
CA VAL A 230 39.09 4.75 49.51
C VAL A 230 38.67 5.62 50.69
N SER A 231 37.53 5.30 51.29
CA SER A 231 37.08 5.94 52.53
C SER A 231 37.97 5.46 53.68
N SER A 232 38.96 6.27 54.05
CA SER A 232 39.73 6.11 55.28
C SER A 232 38.97 6.79 56.42
N VAL A 233 38.08 6.06 57.08
CA VAL A 233 37.54 6.51 58.37
C VAL A 233 38.59 6.20 59.44
N ASN A 234 39.34 7.24 59.82
CA ASN A 234 40.06 7.27 61.09
C ASN A 234 39.05 7.35 62.23
N LEU A 235 39.01 6.34 63.10
CA LEU A 235 38.51 6.49 64.45
C LEU A 235 39.65 6.10 65.41
N ALA A 236 40.33 7.12 65.93
CA ALA A 236 41.26 6.99 67.03
C ALA A 236 40.73 7.80 68.22
N SER A 237 41.03 7.28 69.42
CA SER A 237 40.78 7.75 70.80
C SER A 237 39.63 6.98 71.51
N SER A 238 39.95 5.91 72.26
CA SER A 238 40.44 5.86 73.67
C SER A 238 39.31 6.19 74.67
N SER A 239 39.07 5.52 75.79
CA SER A 239 39.79 4.54 76.62
C SER A 239 38.89 4.15 77.81
N GLU A 240 39.27 3.09 78.54
CA GLU A 240 38.91 2.78 79.96
C GLU A 240 37.47 2.32 80.26
N SER A 241 37.17 1.37 81.16
CA SER A 241 37.96 0.68 82.19
C SER A 241 37.27 -0.62 82.66
N SER A 242 38.09 -1.43 83.33
CA SER A 242 37.90 -2.74 83.96
C SER A 242 36.67 -2.96 84.86
N GLY A 243 36.26 -4.23 84.96
CA GLY A 243 35.32 -4.76 85.96
C GLY A 243 34.87 -6.17 85.62
#